data_AF-A0A1I6N0J3-F1
#
_entry.id   AF-A0A1I6N0J3-F1
#
_cell.length_a   1.000
_cell.length_b   1.000
_cell.length_c   1.000
_cell.angle_alpha   90.00
_cell.angle_beta   90.00
_cell.angle_gamma   90.00
#
_symmetry.space_group_name_H-M   'P 1'
#
loop_
_entity.id
_entity.type
_entity.pdbx_description
1 polymer ?
#
loop_
_entity_poly.entity_id
_entity_poly.type
_entity_poly.pdbx_seq_one_letter_code
_entity_poly.pdbx_strand_id
1 'polypeptide(L)'
;MEEQQSLAGETKPAGTAPNAASDKAALARSEAEKKRLRQALELQRERVLSERTSNPHRRSALENALADIEEKLAELGWTIHL
;
A
#
# COMPACT_ATOMS: atom_id res chain seq x y z
N MET A 1 25.80 -50.05 -32.10
CA MET A 1 26.81 -49.02 -32.39
C MET A 1 26.14 -48.08 -33.35
N GLU A 2 25.34 -47.15 -32.83
CA GLU A 2 24.57 -46.11 -33.54
C GLU A 2 24.48 -44.94 -32.54
N GLU A 3 25.31 -43.92 -32.75
CA GLU A 3 24.90 -42.58 -33.22
C GLU A 3 24.28 -41.75 -32.08
N GLN A 4 25.09 -41.00 -31.32
CA GLN A 4 25.48 -39.61 -31.60
C GLN A 4 24.32 -38.70 -32.02
N GLN A 5 23.89 -37.83 -31.10
CA GLN A 5 23.88 -36.36 -31.22
C GLN A 5 22.80 -35.81 -30.27
N SER A 6 23.05 -34.93 -29.30
CA SER A 6 23.78 -33.67 -29.22
C SER A 6 22.76 -32.54 -28.98
N LEU A 7 23.26 -31.52 -28.28
CA LEU A 7 22.76 -30.16 -28.14
C LEU A 7 21.69 -29.87 -27.08
N ALA A 8 22.17 -29.07 -26.12
CA ALA A 8 21.63 -27.77 -25.75
C ALA A 8 20.28 -27.75 -25.00
N GLY A 9 20.12 -27.02 -23.92
CA GLY A 9 20.97 -26.01 -23.33
C GLY A 9 20.70 -25.95 -21.84
N GLU A 10 21.79 -25.92 -21.10
CA GLU A 10 21.91 -25.32 -19.78
C GLU A 10 21.28 -23.91 -19.83
N THR A 11 19.99 -23.78 -19.53
CA THR A 11 19.39 -22.48 -19.22
C THR A 11 19.62 -22.19 -17.74
N LYS A 12 20.89 -22.01 -17.40
CA LYS A 12 21.27 -21.27 -16.21
C LYS A 12 21.44 -19.82 -16.65
N PRO A 13 20.45 -18.92 -16.43
CA PRO A 13 20.68 -17.50 -16.67
C PRO A 13 21.58 -16.98 -15.54
N ALA A 14 22.89 -17.08 -15.77
CA ALA A 14 23.87 -16.29 -15.06
C ALA A 14 24.02 -14.95 -15.81
N GLY A 15 23.62 -13.85 -15.17
CA GLY A 15 24.18 -12.54 -15.47
C GLY A 15 23.19 -11.38 -15.58
N THR A 16 23.24 -10.49 -14.57
CA THR A 16 22.89 -9.06 -14.65
C THR A 16 21.38 -8.73 -14.67
N ALA A 17 20.74 -8.09 -13.68
CA ALA A 17 21.21 -7.15 -12.66
C ALA A 17 20.45 -7.33 -11.33
N PRO A 18 21.13 -7.56 -10.19
CA PRO A 18 20.46 -7.72 -8.90
C PRO A 18 19.90 -6.40 -8.31
N ASN A 19 20.30 -5.23 -8.83
CA ASN A 19 19.85 -3.94 -8.27
C ASN A 19 18.44 -3.56 -8.73
N ALA A 20 18.15 -3.53 -10.03
CA ALA A 20 16.86 -3.05 -10.53
C ALA A 20 15.64 -3.89 -10.06
N ALA A 21 15.82 -5.20 -9.88
CA ALA A 21 14.79 -6.08 -9.33
C ALA A 21 14.59 -5.86 -7.82
N SER A 22 15.67 -5.59 -7.08
CA SER A 22 15.64 -5.30 -5.64
C SER A 22 15.01 -3.92 -5.37
N ASP A 23 15.33 -2.92 -6.19
CA ASP A 23 14.76 -1.57 -6.12
C ASP A 23 13.26 -1.61 -6.42
N LYS A 24 12.82 -2.32 -7.47
CA LYS A 24 11.39 -2.51 -7.75
C LYS A 24 10.66 -3.28 -6.64
N ALA A 25 11.29 -4.29 -6.05
CA ALA A 25 10.70 -5.02 -4.93
C ALA A 25 10.57 -4.16 -3.67
N ALA A 26 11.55 -3.29 -3.40
CA ALA A 26 11.49 -2.33 -2.28
C ALA A 26 10.40 -1.27 -2.50
N LEU A 27 10.30 -0.72 -3.72
CA LEU A 27 9.24 0.21 -4.10
C LEU A 27 7.85 -0.43 -3.96
N ALA A 28 7.66 -1.64 -4.49
CA ALA A 28 6.39 -2.36 -4.39
C ALA A 28 5.97 -2.65 -2.93
N ARG A 29 6.93 -2.94 -2.04
CA ARG A 29 6.66 -3.10 -0.60
C ARG A 29 6.21 -1.79 0.04
N SER A 30 6.86 -0.67 -0.27
CA SER A 30 6.47 0.65 0.25
C SER A 30 5.07 1.06 -0.23
N GLU A 31 4.75 0.80 -1.50
CA GLU A 31 3.40 1.06 -2.04
C GLU A 31 2.34 0.18 -1.39
N ALA A 32 2.64 -1.11 -1.15
CA ALA A 32 1.74 -2.00 -0.44
C ALA A 32 1.48 -1.53 1.00
N GLU A 33 2.49 -1.01 1.69
CA GLU A 33 2.37 -0.44 3.03
C GLU A 33 1.51 0.83 3.03
N LYS A 34 1.78 1.78 2.13
CA LYS A 34 0.95 2.99 1.95
C LYS A 34 -0.49 2.64 1.65
N LYS A 35 -0.73 1.60 0.83
CA LYS A 35 -2.08 1.12 0.52
C LYS A 35 -2.78 0.55 1.76
N ARG A 36 -2.09 -0.23 2.59
CA ARG A 36 -2.65 -0.76 3.85
C ARG A 36 -2.97 0.37 4.83
N LEU A 37 -2.06 1.33 4.98
CA LEU A 37 -2.27 2.51 5.84
C LEU A 37 -3.50 3.31 5.39
N ARG A 38 -3.62 3.55 4.08
CA ARG A 38 -4.78 4.22 3.49
C ARG A 38 -6.08 3.47 3.79
N GLN A 39 -6.12 2.16 3.54
CA GLN A 39 -7.30 1.34 3.82
C GLN A 39 -7.70 1.38 5.30
N ALA A 40 -6.73 1.34 6.21
CA ALA A 40 -6.99 1.45 7.64
C ALA A 40 -7.59 2.82 8.02
N LEU A 41 -7.06 3.90 7.44
CA LEU A 41 -7.56 5.26 7.66
C LEU A 41 -8.96 5.46 7.07
N GLU A 42 -9.24 4.92 5.89
CA GLU A 42 -10.58 4.93 5.28
C GLU A 42 -11.61 4.22 6.17
N LEU A 43 -11.29 3.02 6.67
CA LEU A 43 -12.16 2.30 7.61
C LEU A 43 -12.40 3.09 8.91
N GLN A 44 -11.36 3.76 9.41
CA GLN A 44 -11.50 4.61 10.59
C GLN A 44 -12.41 5.81 10.30
N ARG A 45 -12.27 6.45 9.14
CA ARG A 45 -13.14 7.54 8.68
C ARG A 45 -14.60 7.10 8.61
N GLU A 46 -14.88 5.97 7.99
CA GLU A 46 -16.24 5.42 7.91
C GLU A 46 -16.84 5.16 9.29
N ARG A 47 -16.04 4.60 10.21
CA ARG A 47 -16.48 4.38 11.59
C ARG A 47 -16.85 5.67 12.29
N VAL A 48 -16.05 6.73 12.12
CA VAL A 48 -16.32 8.05 12.72
C VAL A 48 -17.58 8.68 12.13
N LEU A 49 -17.76 8.62 10.80
CA LEU A 49 -18.95 9.15 10.11
C LEU A 49 -20.24 8.40 10.45
N SER A 50 -20.14 7.09 10.72
CA SER A 50 -21.27 6.26 11.13
C SER A 50 -21.71 6.51 12.58
N GLU A 51 -20.80 7.01 13.42
CA GLU A 51 -21.08 7.20 14.83
C GLU A 51 -21.96 8.43 15.10
N ARG A 52 -23.22 8.19 15.52
CA ARG A 52 -24.16 9.24 15.92
C ARG A 52 -24.12 9.43 17.44
N THR A 53 -23.93 10.67 17.89
CA THR A 53 -23.92 11.01 19.32
C THR A 53 -24.70 12.29 19.61
N SER A 54 -25.47 12.29 20.70
CA SER A 54 -26.18 13.46 21.21
C SER A 54 -25.35 14.29 22.21
N ASN A 55 -24.17 13.79 22.62
CA ASN A 55 -23.31 14.50 23.56
C ASN A 55 -22.40 15.48 22.80
N PRO A 56 -22.47 16.80 23.09
CA PRO A 56 -21.71 17.81 22.35
C PRO A 56 -20.19 17.61 22.45
N HIS A 57 -19.66 17.21 23.61
CA HIS A 57 -18.22 16.97 23.77
C HIS A 57 -17.76 15.78 22.93
N ARG A 58 -18.57 14.71 22.89
CA ARG A 58 -18.24 13.54 22.06
C ARG A 58 -18.32 13.88 20.58
N ARG A 59 -19.28 14.71 20.16
CA ARG A 59 -19.37 15.19 18.78
C ARG A 59 -18.12 15.96 18.36
N SER A 60 -17.67 16.92 19.17
CA SER A 60 -16.42 17.66 18.87
C SER A 60 -15.19 16.76 18.83
N ALA A 61 -15.11 15.75 19.69
CA ALA A 61 -14.02 14.77 19.63
C ALA A 61 -14.04 13.94 18.33
N LEU A 62 -15.23 13.57 17.83
CA LEU A 62 -15.38 12.85 16.56
C LEU A 62 -15.03 13.74 15.36
N GLU A 63 -15.43 15.01 15.39
CA GLU A 63 -15.08 16.00 14.35
C GLU A 63 -13.55 16.20 14.26
N ASN A 64 -12.87 16.34 15.41
CA ASN A 64 -11.42 16.44 15.45
C ASN A 64 -10.75 15.15 14.95
N ALA A 65 -11.22 13.99 15.41
CA ALA A 65 -10.69 12.71 14.94
C ALA A 65 -10.90 12.51 13.43
N LEU A 66 -12.00 13.02 12.86
CA LEU A 66 -12.24 13.01 11.42
C LEU A 66 -11.23 13.88 10.68
N ALA A 67 -11.00 15.11 11.14
CA ALA A 67 -10.01 16.01 10.55
C ALA A 67 -8.59 15.42 10.59
N ASP A 68 -8.19 14.82 11.72
CA ASP A 68 -6.89 14.16 11.86
C ASP A 68 -6.71 12.99 10.87
N ILE A 69 -7.78 12.23 10.60
CA ILE A 69 -7.75 11.13 9.64
C ILE A 69 -7.63 11.66 8.21
N GLU A 70 -8.39 12.72 7.88
CA GLU A 70 -8.37 13.34 6.55
C GLU A 70 -7.01 14.00 6.24
N GLU A 71 -6.36 14.60 7.23
CA GLU A 71 -4.98 15.10 7.11
C GLU A 71 -4.00 13.97 6.78
N LYS A 72 -4.03 12.86 7.52
CA LYS A 72 -3.17 11.69 7.26
C LYS A 72 -3.43 11.06 5.89
N LEU A 73 -4.68 11.06 5.42
CA LEU A 73 -5.00 10.62 4.06
C LEU A 73 -4.40 11.57 3.01
N ALA A 74 -4.45 12.88 3.24
CA ALA A 74 -3.83 13.87 2.36
C ALA A 74 -2.30 13.72 2.29
N GLU A 75 -1.62 13.44 3.40
CA GLU A 75 -0.17 13.15 3.45
C GLU A 75 0.20 11.92 2.60
N LEU A 76 -0.69 10.93 2.51
CA LEU A 76 -0.53 9.75 1.66
C LEU A 76 -0.87 10.01 0.18
N GLY A 77 -1.06 11.28 -0.21
CA GLY A 77 -1.45 11.71 -1.55
C GLY A 77 -2.89 11.36 -1.89
N TRP A 78 -3.73 11.12 -0.89
CA TRP A 78 -5.14 10.75 -1.04
C TRP A 78 -6.02 11.89 -0.53
N THR A 79 -6.07 12.96 -1.31
CA THR A 79 -6.90 14.12 -1.01
C THR A 79 -8.32 13.86 -1.51
N ILE A 80 -9.23 13.54 -0.58
CA ILE A 80 -10.67 13.54 -0.85
C ILE A 80 -11.08 15.02 -0.94
N HIS A 81 -11.04 15.58 -2.15
CA HIS A 81 -11.64 16.89 -2.39
C HIS A 81 -13.15 16.72 -2.21
N LEU A 82 -13.70 17.37 -1.18
CA LEU A 82 -15.13 17.45 -0.92
C LEU A 82 -15.75 18.56 -1.77
#